data_AF-A0A0Q9W055-F1
#
_entry.id   AF-A0A0Q9W055-F1
#
_cell.length_a   1.000
_cell.length_b   1.000
_cell.length_c   1.000
_cell.angle_alpha   90.00
_cell.angle_beta   90.00
_cell.angle_gamma   90.00
#
_symmetry.space_group_name_H-M   'P 1'
#
loop_
_entity.id
_entity.type
_entity.pdbx_description
1 polymer ?
#
loop_
_entity_poly.entity_id
_entity_poly.type
_entity_poly.pdbx_seq_one_letter_code
_entity_poly.pdbx_strand_id
1 'polypeptide(L)'
;MCCSNDCLEKVCCSLEVKALFFSIWTIVHGVIFFGASIYFFVAAINCPLYGAILALIGAMVHLAGGLCLLFGYGADMRPLFLAGIILSSIIPYILLPSIYLPVIQIIFTITSCIYYKKEMPK
;
A
#
# COMPACT_ATOMS: atom_id res chain seq x y z
N MET A 1 -2.50 -15.88 -25.93
CA MET A 1 -3.10 -14.93 -24.97
C MET A 1 -3.18 -15.65 -23.63
N CYS A 2 -2.32 -15.30 -22.67
CA CYS A 2 -2.53 -15.77 -21.29
C CYS A 2 -3.83 -15.15 -20.78
N CYS A 3 -4.69 -15.93 -20.13
CA CYS A 3 -5.81 -15.39 -19.37
C CYS A 3 -5.25 -14.34 -18.40
N SER A 4 -5.86 -13.16 -18.33
CA SER A 4 -5.39 -11.96 -17.58
C SER A 4 -4.70 -12.27 -16.24
N ASN A 5 -5.24 -13.22 -15.46
CA ASN A 5 -4.71 -13.60 -14.15
C ASN A 5 -3.40 -14.42 -14.22
N ASP A 6 -3.20 -15.26 -15.23
CA ASP A 6 -1.95 -16.05 -15.36
C ASP A 6 -0.73 -15.14 -15.56
N CYS A 7 -0.89 -14.01 -16.25
CA CYS A 7 0.17 -13.02 -16.39
C CYS A 7 0.53 -12.38 -15.04
N LEU A 8 -0.47 -11.89 -14.30
CA LEU A 8 -0.24 -11.23 -13.01
C LEU A 8 0.36 -12.18 -11.96
N GLU A 9 0.02 -13.46 -12.01
CA GLU A 9 0.52 -14.47 -11.08
C GLU A 9 1.95 -14.92 -11.44
N LYS A 10 2.22 -15.22 -12.71
CA LYS A 10 3.45 -15.94 -13.13
C LYS A 10 4.55 -15.05 -13.70
N VAL A 11 4.26 -13.81 -14.07
CA VAL A 11 5.30 -12.92 -14.64
C VAL A 11 6.25 -12.44 -13.54
N CYS A 12 7.55 -12.51 -13.84
CA CYS A 12 8.71 -12.08 -13.04
C CYS A 12 8.98 -12.83 -11.73
N CYS A 13 8.01 -12.96 -10.83
CA CYS A 13 8.21 -13.53 -9.48
C CYS A 13 6.94 -14.23 -8.95
N SER A 14 7.08 -15.00 -7.86
CA SER A 14 5.95 -15.62 -7.13
C SER A 14 5.03 -14.58 -6.48
N LEU A 15 3.83 -15.01 -6.09
CA LEU A 15 2.85 -14.17 -5.38
C LEU A 15 3.36 -13.74 -4.01
N GLU A 16 4.06 -14.60 -3.27
CA GLU A 16 4.75 -14.27 -2.02
C GLU A 16 5.69 -13.07 -2.17
N VAL A 17 6.58 -13.09 -3.18
CA VAL A 17 7.55 -12.01 -3.41
C VAL A 17 6.82 -10.70 -3.76
N LYS A 18 5.72 -10.79 -4.51
CA LYS A 18 4.88 -9.63 -4.85
C LYS A 18 4.17 -9.06 -3.62
N ALA A 19 3.67 -9.91 -2.73
CA ALA A 19 3.06 -9.50 -1.47
C ALA A 19 4.08 -8.85 -0.51
N LEU A 20 5.29 -9.41 -0.42
CA LEU A 20 6.38 -8.83 0.35
C LEU A 20 6.81 -7.47 -0.22
N PHE A 21 6.98 -7.39 -1.55
CA PHE A 21 7.26 -6.12 -2.22
C PHE A 21 6.18 -5.09 -1.91
N PHE A 22 4.90 -5.46 -2.00
CA PHE A 22 3.79 -4.55 -1.71
C PHE A 22 3.82 -4.02 -0.28
N SER A 23 4.17 -4.89 0.68
CA SER A 23 4.33 -4.54 2.08
C SER A 23 5.42 -3.49 2.26
N ILE A 24 6.61 -3.75 1.72
CA ILE A 24 7.76 -2.83 1.78
C ILE A 24 7.46 -1.52 1.06
N TRP A 25 6.90 -1.60 -0.14
CA TRP A 25 6.50 -0.45 -0.96
C TRP A 25 5.56 0.48 -0.18
N THR A 26 4.54 -0.08 0.47
CA THR A 26 3.56 0.65 1.26
C THR A 26 4.21 1.31 2.49
N ILE A 27 5.14 0.62 3.17
CA ILE A 27 5.89 1.18 4.31
C ILE A 27 6.77 2.34 3.87
N VAL A 28 7.57 2.16 2.81
CA VAL A 28 8.49 3.18 2.29
C VAL A 28 7.73 4.44 1.90
N HIS A 29 6.64 4.29 1.14
CA HIS A 29 5.80 5.43 0.77
C HIS A 29 5.09 6.05 1.97
N GLY A 30 4.67 5.25 2.95
CA GLY A 30 4.09 5.74 4.20
C GLY A 30 5.06 6.64 4.97
N VAL A 31 6.34 6.22 5.09
CA VAL A 31 7.39 7.03 5.75
C VAL A 31 7.70 8.31 4.96
N ILE A 32 7.80 8.22 3.63
CA ILE A 32 8.03 9.40 2.77
C ILE A 32 6.89 10.40 2.91
N PHE A 33 5.64 9.94 2.84
CA PHE A 33 4.46 10.80 2.99
C PHE A 33 4.32 11.35 4.39
N PHE A 34 4.72 10.59 5.42
CA PHE A 34 4.74 11.08 6.79
C PHE A 34 5.73 12.25 6.91
N GLY A 35 6.97 12.09 6.44
CA GLY A 35 7.96 13.16 6.42
C GLY A 35 7.50 14.40 5.62
N ALA A 36 6.92 14.18 4.43
CA ALA A 36 6.36 15.25 3.62
C ALA A 36 5.19 15.97 4.31
N SER A 37 4.36 15.25 5.06
CA SER A 37 3.24 15.84 5.80
C SER A 37 3.72 16.80 6.91
N ILE A 38 4.83 16.49 7.59
CA ILE A 38 5.43 17.36 8.61
C ILE A 38 5.89 18.69 8.00
N TYR A 39 6.46 18.66 6.79
CA TYR A 39 6.85 19.87 6.08
C TYR A 39 5.67 20.84 5.90
N PHE A 40 4.47 20.32 5.62
CA PHE A 40 3.27 21.16 5.48
C PHE A 40 2.82 21.83 6.78
N PHE A 41 3.13 21.26 7.94
CA PHE A 41 2.89 21.91 9.24
C PHE A 41 3.89 23.04 9.53
N VAL A 42 5.14 22.88 9.13
CA VAL A 42 6.22 23.82 9.44
C VAL A 42 6.26 24.98 8.44
N ALA A 43 6.07 24.70 7.15
CA ALA A 43 6.13 25.68 6.06
C ALA A 43 4.72 26.10 5.59
N ALA A 44 3.85 26.46 6.54
CA ALA A 44 2.41 26.68 6.35
C ALA A 44 2.01 27.86 5.44
N ILE A 45 2.92 28.38 4.61
CA ILE A 45 2.71 29.55 3.76
C ILE A 45 1.64 29.28 2.68
N ASN A 46 1.47 28.01 2.24
CA ASN A 46 0.61 27.66 1.11
C ASN A 46 -0.37 26.49 1.35
N CYS A 47 -0.37 25.86 2.53
CA CYS A 47 -1.23 24.71 2.81
C CYS A 47 -2.16 25.00 4.00
N PRO A 48 -3.49 24.92 3.83
CA PRO A 48 -4.41 25.04 4.95
C PRO A 48 -4.13 23.97 6.01
N LEU A 49 -4.26 24.33 7.29
CA LEU A 49 -4.03 23.41 8.42
C LEU A 49 -4.81 22.09 8.28
N TYR A 50 -6.05 22.15 7.79
CA TYR A 50 -6.87 20.95 7.56
C TYR A 50 -6.24 20.02 6.50
N GLY A 51 -5.59 20.56 5.47
CA GLY A 51 -4.92 19.79 4.43
C GLY A 51 -3.70 19.06 4.99
N ALA A 52 -2.90 19.74 5.83
CA ALA A 52 -1.76 19.14 6.52
C ALA A 52 -2.20 18.00 7.46
N ILE A 53 -3.29 18.19 8.22
CA ILE A 53 -3.86 17.16 9.09
C ILE A 53 -4.33 15.95 8.29
N LEU A 54 -5.07 16.15 7.20
CA LEU A 54 -5.54 15.05 6.35
C LEU A 54 -4.37 14.29 5.71
N ALA A 55 -3.32 14.99 5.27
CA ALA A 55 -2.12 14.37 4.72
C ALA A 55 -1.40 13.50 5.77
N LEU A 56 -1.26 14.00 7.00
CA LEU A 56 -0.67 13.26 8.12
C LEU A 56 -1.46 12.01 8.47
N ILE A 57 -2.78 12.13 8.61
CA ILE A 57 -3.67 10.98 8.88
C ILE A 57 -3.55 9.96 7.75
N GLY A 58 -3.60 10.41 6.49
CA GLY A 58 -3.43 9.54 5.34
C GLY A 58 -2.11 8.77 5.37
N ALA A 59 -1.01 9.47 5.62
CA ALA A 59 0.33 8.86 5.73
C ALA A 59 0.40 7.82 6.86
N MET A 60 -0.17 8.14 8.04
CA MET A 60 -0.23 7.20 9.16
C MET A 60 -1.06 5.96 8.84
N VAL A 61 -2.22 6.12 8.21
CA VAL A 61 -3.08 5.01 7.77
C VAL A 61 -2.37 4.13 6.75
N HIS A 62 -1.64 4.72 5.81
CA HIS A 62 -0.87 3.98 4.81
C HIS A 62 0.28 3.20 5.45
N LEU A 63 1.05 3.84 6.33
CA LEU A 63 2.12 3.20 7.07
C LEU A 63 1.58 2.04 7.92
N ALA A 64 0.47 2.24 8.63
CA ALA A 64 -0.21 1.19 9.36
C ALA A 64 -0.64 0.04 8.44
N GLY A 65 -1.20 0.34 7.27
CA GLY A 65 -1.51 -0.65 6.24
C GLY A 65 -0.31 -1.47 5.81
N GLY A 66 0.84 -0.83 5.56
CA GLY A 66 2.09 -1.48 5.22
C GLY A 66 2.63 -2.40 6.32
N LEU A 67 2.56 -1.95 7.58
CA LEU A 67 2.92 -2.77 8.74
C LEU A 67 1.98 -3.96 8.91
N CYS A 68 0.66 -3.78 8.76
CA CYS A 68 -0.31 -4.87 8.78
C CYS A 68 -0.06 -5.89 7.67
N LEU A 69 0.29 -5.45 6.46
CA LEU A 69 0.70 -6.35 5.37
C LEU A 69 1.95 -7.14 5.77
N LEU A 70 3.01 -6.47 6.24
CA LEU A 70 4.27 -7.12 6.56
C LEU A 70 4.14 -8.13 7.70
N PHE A 71 3.46 -7.74 8.80
CA PHE A 71 3.24 -8.64 9.93
C PHE A 71 2.23 -9.74 9.60
N GLY A 72 1.18 -9.42 8.83
CA GLY A 72 0.21 -10.39 8.35
C GLY A 72 0.85 -11.46 7.47
N TYR A 73 1.79 -11.07 6.62
CA TYR A 73 2.61 -11.97 5.81
C TYR A 73 3.59 -12.77 6.68
N GLY A 74 4.42 -12.11 7.49
CA GLY A 74 5.48 -12.78 8.25
C GLY A 74 5.00 -13.70 9.37
N ALA A 75 3.78 -13.51 9.85
CA ALA A 75 3.18 -14.33 10.92
C ALA A 75 2.02 -15.22 10.41
N ASP A 76 1.81 -15.33 9.09
CA ASP A 76 0.69 -16.05 8.48
C ASP A 76 -0.69 -15.62 9.03
N MET A 77 -0.81 -14.38 9.51
CA MET A 77 -2.02 -13.83 10.12
C MET A 77 -2.95 -13.25 9.06
N ARG A 78 -3.77 -14.14 8.48
CA ARG A 78 -4.69 -13.82 7.39
C ARG A 78 -5.57 -12.57 7.61
N PRO A 79 -6.25 -12.38 8.76
CA PRO A 79 -7.06 -11.17 8.99
C PRO A 79 -6.24 -9.88 9.02
N LEU A 80 -5.02 -9.94 9.57
CA LEU A 80 -4.12 -8.80 9.65
C LEU A 80 -3.60 -8.40 8.26
N PHE A 81 -3.27 -9.39 7.43
CA PHE A 81 -2.90 -9.15 6.04
C PHE A 81 -4.05 -8.50 5.25
N LEU A 82 -5.29 -8.99 5.41
CA LEU A 82 -6.46 -8.39 4.77
C LEU A 82 -6.69 -6.94 5.22
N ALA A 83 -6.56 -6.65 6.51
CA ALA A 83 -6.64 -5.29 7.02
C ALA A 83 -5.57 -4.40 6.35
N GLY A 84 -4.37 -4.91 6.18
CA GLY A 84 -3.29 -4.24 5.45
C GLY A 84 -3.65 -3.91 4.00
N ILE A 85 -4.26 -4.84 3.26
CA ILE A 85 -4.73 -4.61 1.88
C ILE A 85 -5.77 -3.47 1.85
N ILE A 86 -6.73 -3.49 2.78
CA ILE A 86 -7.80 -2.48 2.83
C ILE A 86 -7.22 -1.10 3.15
N LEU A 87 -6.39 -1.00 4.19
CA LEU A 87 -5.81 0.28 4.63
C LEU A 87 -4.87 0.88 3.58
N SER A 88 -4.04 0.05 2.94
CA SER A 88 -3.10 0.50 1.89
C SER A 88 -3.80 0.99 0.61
N SER A 89 -5.07 0.65 0.40
CA SER A 89 -5.86 1.04 -0.78
C SER A 89 -6.48 2.45 -0.68
N ILE A 90 -6.40 3.13 0.46
CA ILE A 90 -7.00 4.45 0.66
C ILE A 90 -6.20 5.56 -0.04
N ILE A 91 -4.86 5.49 0.00
CA ILE A 91 -3.96 6.51 -0.54
C ILE A 91 -3.94 6.69 -2.07
N PRO A 92 -4.01 5.64 -2.93
CA PRO A 92 -3.94 5.84 -4.38
C PRO A 92 -5.00 6.80 -4.94
N TYR A 93 -6.10 7.03 -4.21
CA TYR A 93 -7.14 7.99 -4.59
C TYR A 93 -6.78 9.46 -4.27
N ILE A 94 -5.82 9.69 -3.39
CA ILE A 94 -5.40 11.04 -2.94
C ILE A 94 -4.23 11.57 -3.81
N LEU A 95 -3.46 10.69 -4.47
CA LEU A 95 -2.23 11.02 -5.21
C LEU A 95 -2.40 11.02 -6.74
N LEU A 96 -3.55 11.51 -7.22
CA LEU A 96 -3.90 11.68 -8.64
C LEU A 96 -2.84 12.38 -9.53
N PRO A 97 -1.99 13.32 -9.08
CA PRO A 97 -1.01 13.94 -9.98
C PRO A 97 0.13 13.01 -10.40
N SER A 98 0.27 11.83 -9.79
CA SER A 98 1.39 10.91 -10.02
C SER A 98 0.92 9.57 -10.59
N ILE A 99 0.26 9.56 -11.77
CA ILE A 99 -0.38 8.39 -12.41
C ILE A 99 0.40 7.06 -12.28
N TYR A 100 1.73 7.09 -12.31
CA TYR A 100 2.57 5.91 -12.10
C TYR A 100 2.40 5.25 -10.71
N LEU A 101 2.30 6.01 -9.63
CA LEU A 101 2.19 5.49 -8.26
C LEU A 101 0.87 4.74 -8.02
N PRO A 102 -0.31 5.28 -8.40
CA PRO A 102 -1.57 4.53 -8.32
C PRO A 102 -1.58 3.26 -9.16
N VAL A 103 -0.98 3.26 -10.36
CA VAL A 103 -0.95 2.06 -11.21
C VAL A 103 -0.17 0.93 -10.54
N ILE A 104 1.02 1.22 -10.00
CA ILE A 104 1.79 0.23 -9.24
C ILE A 104 1.01 -0.25 -8.04
N GLN A 105 0.44 0.67 -7.25
CA GLN A 105 -0.36 0.32 -6.08
C GLN A 105 -1.51 -0.61 -6.44
N ILE A 106 -2.27 -0.33 -7.50
CA ILE A 106 -3.39 -1.15 -7.95
C ILE A 106 -2.92 -2.55 -8.36
N ILE A 107 -1.85 -2.66 -9.16
CA ILE A 107 -1.32 -3.96 -9.58
C ILE A 107 -0.95 -4.79 -8.36
N PHE A 108 -0.21 -4.21 -7.41
CA PHE A 108 0.25 -4.94 -6.23
C PHE A 108 -0.86 -5.25 -5.23
N THR A 109 -1.87 -4.38 -5.09
CA THR A 109 -3.11 -4.67 -4.37
C THR A 109 -3.81 -5.89 -4.97
N ILE A 110 -3.99 -5.94 -6.30
CA ILE A 110 -4.61 -7.09 -6.96
C ILE A 110 -3.81 -8.36 -6.71
N THR A 111 -2.48 -8.34 -6.88
CA THR A 111 -1.65 -9.52 -6.63
C THR A 111 -1.68 -9.96 -5.16
N SER A 112 -1.78 -9.01 -4.22
CA SER A 112 -1.90 -9.31 -2.79
C SER A 112 -3.26 -9.92 -2.45
N CYS A 113 -4.34 -9.50 -3.12
CA CYS A 113 -5.65 -10.15 -3.01
C CYS A 113 -5.61 -11.59 -3.53
N ILE A 114 -4.88 -11.85 -4.62
CA ILE A 114 -4.71 -13.20 -5.16
C ILE A 114 -3.92 -14.05 -4.16
N TYR A 115 -2.81 -13.53 -3.63
CA TYR A 115 -1.99 -14.16 -2.59
C TYR A 115 -2.84 -14.54 -1.35
N TYR A 116 -3.59 -13.57 -0.80
CA TYR A 116 -4.50 -13.77 0.34
C TYR A 116 -5.51 -14.91 0.12
N LYS A 117 -5.99 -15.07 -1.12
CA LYS A 117 -7.00 -16.09 -1.46
C LYS A 117 -6.39 -17.47 -1.69
N LYS A 118 -5.20 -17.55 -2.29
CA LYS A 118 -4.63 -18.80 -2.80
C LYS A 118 -3.56 -19.42 -1.90
N GLU A 119 -2.75 -18.60 -1.24
CA GLU A 119 -1.51 -19.06 -0.59
C GLU A 119 -1.55 -18.91 0.93
N MET A 120 -2.33 -17.96 1.48
CA MET A 120 -2.44 -17.84 2.94
C MET A 120 -3.26 -19.00 3.56
N PRO A 121 -2.80 -19.55 4.71
CA PRO A 121 -3.52 -20.58 5.45
C PRO A 121 -4.87 -20.05 5.96
N LYS A 122 -5.87 -20.92 6.01
CA LYS A 122 -7.25 -20.55 6.35
C LYS A 122 -7.43 -20.16 7.80
#